data_AF-A0A960LAW9-F1
#
_entry.id   AF-A0A960LAW9-F1
#
_cell.length_a   1.000
_cell.length_b   1.000
_cell.length_c   1.000
_cell.angle_alpha   90.00
_cell.angle_beta   90.00
_cell.angle_gamma   90.00
#
_symmetry.space_group_name_H-M   'P 1'
#
loop_
_entity.id
_entity.type
_entity.pdbx_description
1 polymer ?
#
loop_
_entity_poly.entity_id
_entity_poly.type
_entity_poly.pdbx_seq_one_letter_code
_entity_poly.pdbx_strand_id
1 'polypeptide(L)'
;MPEPFVITRAVHGEIVVLALAGFLDAHTAPRFETAVQSEIDAGHHRLVVDATALSYISSAGLGVFMGFIEEVREAGGDIKIAALAPKVREVFNLLGFDAIFDLVDDVPAAVERFTATPSA
;
A
#
# COMPACT_ATOMS: atom_id res chain seq x y z
N MET A 1 -22.18 -10.31 -8.55
CA MET A 1 -22.00 -9.38 -7.41
C MET A 1 -20.54 -8.96 -7.45
N PRO A 2 -20.18 -7.67 -7.35
CA PRO A 2 -18.78 -7.31 -7.16
C PRO A 2 -18.30 -7.98 -5.87
N GLU A 3 -17.10 -8.57 -5.90
CA GLU A 3 -16.52 -9.19 -4.71
C GLU A 3 -16.34 -8.14 -3.61
N PRO A 4 -16.64 -8.47 -2.34
CA PRO A 4 -16.50 -7.52 -1.25
C PRO A 4 -15.05 -7.08 -1.14
N PHE A 5 -14.82 -5.77 -1.05
CA PHE A 5 -13.51 -5.25 -0.73
C PHE A 5 -13.16 -5.63 0.71
N VAL A 6 -12.02 -6.29 0.91
CA VAL A 6 -11.55 -6.73 2.22
C VAL A 6 -10.16 -6.17 2.45
N ILE A 7 -9.93 -5.68 3.67
CA ILE A 7 -8.61 -5.24 4.15
C ILE A 7 -8.27 -6.16 5.31
N THR A 8 -7.14 -6.86 5.22
CA THR A 8 -6.59 -7.66 6.31
C THR A 8 -5.32 -7.01 6.82
N ARG A 9 -5.19 -6.91 8.14
CA ARG A 9 -4.03 -6.30 8.80
C ARG A 9 -3.14 -7.38 9.41
N ALA A 10 -1.85 -7.30 9.14
CA ALA A 10 -0.80 -8.08 9.82
C ALA A 10 0.33 -7.14 10.28
N VAL A 11 1.01 -7.49 11.37
CA VAL A 11 2.11 -6.69 11.93
C VAL A 11 3.36 -7.53 12.03
N HIS A 12 4.46 -6.98 11.52
CA HIS A 12 5.80 -7.57 11.54
C HIS A 12 6.75 -6.57 12.21
N GLY A 13 6.81 -6.59 13.55
CA GLY A 13 7.58 -5.60 14.32
C GLY A 13 6.97 -4.21 14.19
N GLU A 14 7.72 -3.27 13.62
CA GLU A 14 7.26 -1.89 13.35
C GLU A 14 6.58 -1.74 11.98
N ILE A 15 6.51 -2.81 11.18
CA ILE A 15 5.97 -2.80 9.82
C ILE A 15 4.54 -3.32 9.86
N VAL A 16 3.60 -2.57 9.28
CA VAL A 16 2.21 -3.00 9.12
C VAL A 16 1.98 -3.40 7.68
N VAL A 17 1.43 -4.60 7.48
CA VAL A 17 0.99 -5.10 6.19
C VAL A 17 -0.53 -4.98 6.09
N LEU A 18 -0.99 -4.24 5.09
CA LEU A 18 -2.40 -4.11 4.73
C LEU A 18 -2.64 -4.88 3.43
N ALA A 19 -3.24 -6.07 3.54
CA ALA A 19 -3.60 -6.88 2.40
C ALA A 19 -4.97 -6.50 1.86
N LEU A 20 -4.99 -6.09 0.59
CA LEU A 20 -6.18 -5.63 -0.11
C LEU A 20 -6.70 -6.74 -1.04
N ALA A 21 -7.99 -7.06 -0.89
CA ALA A 21 -8.68 -8.00 -1.76
C ALA A 21 -9.91 -7.33 -2.41
N GLY A 22 -10.11 -7.55 -3.71
CA GLY A 22 -11.25 -7.04 -4.46
C GLY A 22 -10.91 -5.79 -5.30
N PHE A 23 -11.77 -4.77 -5.23
CA PHE A 23 -11.70 -3.57 -6.08
C PHE A 23 -11.44 -2.32 -5.23
N LEU A 24 -10.41 -1.55 -5.58
CA LEU A 24 -10.12 -0.26 -4.96
C LEU A 24 -10.60 0.87 -5.87
N ASP A 25 -11.81 1.37 -5.63
CA ASP A 25 -12.47 2.40 -6.42
C ASP A 25 -13.01 3.55 -5.54
N ALA A 26 -13.81 4.46 -6.09
CA ALA A 26 -14.34 5.60 -5.36
C ALA A 26 -15.25 5.22 -4.17
N HIS A 27 -15.84 4.01 -4.16
CA HIS A 27 -16.68 3.53 -3.07
C HIS A 27 -15.84 2.88 -1.96
N THR A 28 -14.73 2.24 -2.30
CA THR A 28 -13.88 1.51 -1.34
C THR A 28 -12.66 2.30 -0.88
N ALA A 29 -12.25 3.33 -1.62
CA ALA A 29 -11.17 4.26 -1.28
C ALA A 29 -11.32 4.88 0.12
N PRO A 30 -12.49 5.40 0.55
CA PRO A 30 -12.63 5.96 1.90
C PRO A 30 -12.36 4.95 3.02
N ARG A 31 -12.64 3.67 2.77
CA ARG A 31 -12.37 2.60 3.73
C ARG A 31 -10.88 2.27 3.79
N PHE A 32 -10.19 2.28 2.65
CA PHE A 32 -8.73 2.12 2.61
C PHE A 32 -8.03 3.32 3.26
N GLU A 33 -8.48 4.53 2.96
CA GLU A 33 -8.00 5.78 3.57
C GLU A 33 -8.12 5.75 5.09
N THR A 34 -9.30 5.38 5.62
CA THR A 34 -9.50 5.22 7.06
C THR A 34 -8.55 4.20 7.68
N ALA A 35 -8.30 3.08 6.98
CA ALA A 35 -7.38 2.05 7.45
C ALA A 35 -5.94 2.57 7.51
N VAL A 36 -5.47 3.27 6.48
CA VAL A 36 -4.12 3.87 6.44
C VAL A 36 -3.97 4.92 7.52
N GLN A 37 -4.91 5.87 7.64
CA GLN A 37 -4.90 6.90 8.67
C GLN A 37 -4.85 6.30 10.08
N SER A 38 -5.62 5.24 10.34
CA SER A 38 -5.63 4.59 11.65
C SER A 38 -4.27 4.01 12.04
N GLU A 39 -3.49 3.52 11.08
CA GLU A 39 -2.13 3.03 11.34
C GLU A 39 -1.16 4.18 11.61
N ILE A 40 -1.26 5.26 10.83
CA ILE A 40 -0.45 6.47 10.99
C ILE A 40 -0.71 7.10 12.36
N ASP A 41 -1.98 7.26 12.74
CA ASP A 41 -2.40 7.80 14.04
C ASP A 41 -1.91 6.93 15.21
N ALA A 42 -1.78 5.61 14.98
CA ALA A 42 -1.21 4.68 15.93
C ALA A 42 0.34 4.68 15.95
N GLY A 43 0.99 5.56 15.18
CA GLY A 43 2.45 5.71 15.10
C GLY A 43 3.15 4.75 14.14
N HIS A 44 2.41 4.05 13.28
CA HIS A 44 2.97 3.11 12.32
C HIS A 44 3.22 3.82 10.99
N HIS A 45 4.50 4.09 10.70
CA HIS A 45 4.91 4.79 9.47
C HIS A 45 5.57 3.86 8.45
N ARG A 46 5.76 2.57 8.75
CA ARG A 46 6.28 1.58 7.79
C ARG A 46 5.14 0.72 7.30
N LEU A 47 4.54 1.12 6.18
CA LEU A 47 3.36 0.46 5.63
C LEU A 47 3.74 -0.36 4.40
N VAL A 48 3.30 -1.62 4.37
CA VAL A 48 3.32 -2.49 3.20
C VAL A 48 1.89 -2.72 2.76
N VAL A 49 1.60 -2.45 1.50
CA VAL A 49 0.30 -2.72 0.90
C VAL A 49 0.43 -3.94 0.01
N ASP A 50 -0.20 -5.03 0.43
CA ASP A 50 -0.24 -6.27 -0.34
C ASP A 50 -1.41 -6.22 -1.33
N ALA A 51 -1.07 -6.13 -2.61
CA ALA A 51 -2.00 -6.05 -3.73
C ALA A 51 -2.20 -7.39 -4.45
N THR A 52 -1.77 -8.52 -3.87
CA THR A 52 -1.89 -9.87 -4.48
C THR A 52 -3.32 -10.19 -4.90
N ALA A 53 -4.29 -9.86 -4.04
CA ALA A 53 -5.72 -10.12 -4.27
C ALA A 53 -6.48 -8.89 -4.81
N LEU A 54 -5.77 -7.81 -5.16
CA LEU A 54 -6.37 -6.60 -5.69
C LEU A 54 -6.59 -6.77 -7.20
N SER A 55 -7.86 -6.84 -7.60
CA SER A 55 -8.25 -7.09 -8.98
C SER A 55 -8.28 -5.83 -9.84
N TYR A 56 -8.44 -4.65 -9.21
CA TYR A 56 -8.60 -3.38 -9.90
C TYR A 56 -8.31 -2.20 -8.99
N ILE A 57 -7.79 -1.12 -9.59
CA ILE A 57 -7.64 0.18 -8.94
C ILE A 57 -8.16 1.30 -9.86
N SER A 58 -8.84 2.29 -9.29
CA SER A 58 -9.21 3.54 -9.98
C SER A 58 -8.40 4.74 -9.49
N SER A 59 -8.58 5.90 -10.12
CA SER A 59 -7.96 7.16 -9.71
C SER A 59 -8.24 7.53 -8.25
N ALA A 60 -9.40 7.16 -7.71
CA ALA A 60 -9.73 7.40 -6.30
C ALA A 60 -8.82 6.59 -5.38
N GLY A 61 -8.58 5.32 -5.68
CA GLY A 61 -7.64 4.48 -4.93
C GLY A 61 -6.22 5.02 -4.96
N LEU A 62 -5.75 5.39 -6.15
CA LEU A 62 -4.44 6.01 -6.36
C LEU A 62 -4.29 7.33 -5.60
N GLY A 63 -5.36 8.14 -5.55
CA GLY A 63 -5.41 9.39 -4.79
C GLY A 63 -5.15 9.17 -3.29
N VAL A 64 -5.66 8.08 -2.72
CA VAL A 64 -5.38 7.72 -1.31
C VAL A 64 -3.90 7.47 -1.08
N PHE A 65 -3.24 6.70 -1.96
CA PHE A 65 -1.79 6.46 -1.86
C PHE A 65 -0.99 7.77 -1.93
N MET A 66 -1.34 8.65 -2.88
CA MET A 66 -0.69 9.95 -3.03
C MET A 66 -0.93 10.88 -1.85
N GLY A 67 -2.10 10.80 -1.19
CA GLY A 67 -2.43 11.61 -0.03
C GLY A 67 -1.56 11.30 1.18
N PHE A 68 -1.17 10.04 1.37
CA PHE A 68 -0.42 9.60 2.55
C PHE A 68 1.09 9.42 2.33
N ILE A 69 1.56 9.29 1.09
CA ILE A 69 2.98 8.99 0.84
C ILE A 69 3.90 10.08 1.37
N GLU A 70 3.53 11.36 1.23
CA GLU A 70 4.32 12.48 1.73
C GLU A 70 4.31 12.50 3.27
N GLU A 71 3.14 12.43 3.90
CA GLU A 71 2.97 12.42 5.36
C GLU A 71 3.77 11.29 6.02
N VAL A 72 3.66 10.07 5.48
CA VAL A 72 4.37 8.90 6.01
C VAL A 72 5.89 9.04 5.89
N ARG A 73 6.38 9.62 4.79
CA ARG A 73 7.81 9.88 4.59
C ARG A 73 8.35 10.99 5.48
N GLU A 74 7.58 12.05 5.69
CA GLU A 74 7.93 13.11 6.65
C GLU A 74 8.03 12.58 8.08
N ALA A 75 7.22 11.58 8.42
CA ALA A 75 7.31 10.85 9.69
C ALA A 75 8.47 9.84 9.78
N GLY A 76 9.37 9.80 8.79
CA GLY A 76 10.53 8.89 8.75
C GLY A 76 10.19 7.45 8.33
N GLY A 77 9.02 7.25 7.76
CA GLY A 77 8.53 5.98 7.23
C GLY A 77 8.54 5.90 5.71
N ASP A 78 7.80 4.95 5.17
CA ASP A 78 7.53 4.85 3.73
C ASP A 78 6.28 3.95 3.50
N ILE A 79 5.73 4.01 2.29
CA ILE A 79 4.69 3.08 1.84
C ILE A 79 5.25 2.24 0.69
N LYS A 80 5.29 0.93 0.87
CA LYS A 80 5.73 -0.03 -0.14
C LYS A 80 4.54 -0.82 -0.66
N ILE A 81 4.54 -1.14 -1.94
CA ILE A 81 3.44 -1.88 -2.57
C ILE A 81 3.98 -3.21 -3.06
N ALA A 82 3.42 -4.29 -2.54
CA ALA A 82 3.84 -5.65 -2.81
C ALA A 82 2.85 -6.37 -3.73
N ALA A 83 3.39 -7.26 -4.58
CA ALA A 83 2.63 -8.25 -5.34
C ALA A 83 1.48 -7.64 -6.18
N LEU A 84 1.76 -6.54 -6.87
CA LEU A 84 0.77 -5.93 -7.77
C LEU A 84 0.36 -6.91 -8.86
N ALA A 85 -0.94 -7.18 -8.94
CA ALA A 85 -1.52 -7.89 -10.08
C ALA A 85 -1.14 -7.19 -11.40
N PRO A 86 -0.86 -7.92 -12.49
CA PRO A 86 -0.35 -7.33 -13.74
C PRO A 86 -1.17 -6.14 -14.27
N LYS A 87 -2.50 -6.23 -14.21
CA LYS A 87 -3.41 -5.14 -14.61
C LYS A 87 -3.26 -3.89 -13.76
N VAL A 88 -3.08 -4.06 -12.45
CA VAL A 88 -2.88 -2.94 -11.52
C VAL A 88 -1.49 -2.34 -11.75
N ARG A 89 -0.46 -3.17 -11.94
CA ARG A 89 0.90 -2.73 -12.26
C ARG A 89 0.97 -1.90 -13.54
N GLU A 90 0.23 -2.28 -14.58
CA GLU A 90 0.11 -1.48 -15.82
C GLU A 90 -0.46 -0.08 -15.55
N VAL A 91 -1.49 0.04 -14.71
CA VAL A 91 -2.06 1.34 -14.34
C VAL A 91 -1.04 2.18 -13.57
N PHE A 92 -0.31 1.59 -12.63
CA PHE A 92 0.75 2.28 -11.90
C PHE A 92 1.85 2.79 -12.83
N ASN A 93 2.36 1.93 -13.72
CA ASN A 93 3.40 2.29 -14.69
C ASN A 93 2.93 3.38 -15.67
N LEU A 94 1.68 3.29 -16.16
CA LEU A 94 1.12 4.27 -17.09
C LEU A 94 1.06 5.67 -16.48
N LEU A 95 0.84 5.75 -15.17
CA LEU A 95 0.73 6.99 -14.42
C LEU A 95 2.07 7.45 -13.81
N GLY A 96 3.14 6.67 -13.97
CA GLY A 96 4.48 6.98 -13.42
C GLY A 96 4.61 6.78 -11.92
N PHE A 97 3.72 5.98 -11.31
CA PHE A 97 3.72 5.74 -9.86
C PHE A 97 4.87 4.80 -9.44
N ASP A 98 5.47 4.08 -10.38
CA ASP A 98 6.68 3.28 -10.19
C ASP A 98 7.90 4.13 -9.78
N ALA A 99 7.92 5.42 -10.12
CA ALA A 99 8.96 6.34 -9.67
C ALA A 99 8.70 6.91 -8.26
N ILE A 100 7.46 6.82 -7.78
CA ILE A 100 7.02 7.40 -6.50
C ILE A 100 6.99 6.35 -5.41
N PHE A 101 6.45 5.17 -5.71
CA PHE A 101 6.28 4.07 -4.77
C PHE A 101 7.31 2.98 -5.00
N ASP A 102 7.78 2.38 -3.91
CA ASP A 102 8.64 1.20 -3.99
C ASP A 102 7.77 -0.03 -4.27
N LEU A 103 7.73 -0.43 -5.55
CA LEU A 103 6.98 -1.58 -6.03
C LEU A 103 7.85 -2.83 -5.95
N VAL A 104 7.40 -3.83 -5.21
CA VAL A 104 8.10 -5.10 -5.02
C VAL A 104 7.22 -6.28 -5.38
N ASP A 105 7.83 -7.40 -5.74
CA ASP A 105 7.11 -8.54 -6.29
C ASP A 105 6.36 -9.35 -5.21
N ASP A 106 6.77 -9.28 -3.93
CA ASP A 106 6.11 -9.96 -2.83
C ASP A 106 6.21 -9.22 -1.48
N VAL A 107 5.36 -9.64 -0.52
CA VAL A 107 5.30 -9.04 0.84
C VAL A 107 6.59 -9.26 1.62
N PRO A 108 7.22 -10.45 1.63
CA PRO A 108 8.51 -10.65 2.29
C PRO A 108 9.59 -9.67 1.82
N ALA A 109 9.73 -9.45 0.52
CA ALA A 109 10.67 -8.47 -0.04
C ALA A 109 10.37 -7.04 0.41
N ALA A 110 9.08 -6.68 0.52
CA ALA A 110 8.68 -5.36 1.04
C ALA A 110 9.11 -5.17 2.50
N VAL A 111 8.87 -6.19 3.32
CA VAL A 111 9.27 -6.20 4.74
C VAL A 111 10.79 -6.15 4.85
N GLU A 112 11.51 -6.94 4.06
CA GLU A 112 12.97 -6.94 4.02
C GLU A 112 13.53 -5.57 3.65
N ARG A 113 12.95 -4.87 2.66
CA ARG A 113 13.35 -3.50 2.27
C ARG A 113 13.26 -2.50 3.42
N PHE A 114 12.34 -2.66 4.36
CA PHE A 114 12.26 -1.83 5.56
C PHE A 114 13.30 -2.22 6.62
N THR A 115 13.55 -3.51 6.78
CA THR A 115 14.57 -4.00 7.73
C THR A 115 16.00 -3.77 7.23
N ALA A 116 16.18 -3.67 5.92
CA ALA A 116 17.44 -3.34 5.26
C ALA A 116 17.75 -1.84 5.35
N THR A 117 17.69 -1.29 6.57
CA THR A 117 18.49 -0.11 6.88
C THR A 117 19.94 -0.58 7.00
N PRO A 118 20.89 0.02 6.24
CA PRO A 118 22.28 -0.39 6.34
C PRO A 118 22.77 -0.13 7.76
N SER A 119 23.22 -1.18 8.42
CA SER A 119 24.25 -1.06 9.45
C SER A 119 25.49 -0.46 8.79
N ALA A 120 25.61 0.86 8.80
CA ALA A 120 26.86 1.59 8.53
C ALA A 120 26.85 2.94 9.25
#